data_AF-A0A7S0NGD7-F1
#
_entry.id   AF-A0A7S0NGD7-F1
#
_cell.length_a   1.000
_cell.length_b   1.000
_cell.length_c   1.000
_cell.angle_alpha   90.00
_cell.angle_beta   90.00
_cell.angle_gamma   90.00
#
_symmetry.space_group_name_H-M   'P 1'
#
loop_
_entity.id
_entity.type
_entity.pdbx_description
1 polymer ?
#
loop_
_entity_poly.entity_id
_entity_poly.type
_entity_poly.pdbx_seq_one_letter_code
_entity_poly.pdbx_strand_id
1 'polypeptide(L)'
;CTFCATGTMGALQQLSSAEILEQVWHAKTALRLSDEEGVAGVEVRNIVFMGMGEPLDNMSEVLHALRGLTHQAMFDLGAKHITVSTVGATTSKIRQLADLAPKVKLALSLHGATQP
;
A
#
# COMPACT_ATOMS: atom_id res chain seq x y z
N CYS A 1 -0.40 -3.50 -17.57
CA CYS A 1 0.80 -4.35 -17.72
C CYS A 1 0.40 -5.75 -18.17
N THR A 2 0.96 -6.27 -19.27
CA THR A 2 0.57 -7.57 -19.87
C THR A 2 1.02 -8.78 -19.08
N PHE A 3 2.08 -8.66 -18.28
CA PHE A 3 2.59 -9.72 -17.41
C PHE A 3 1.83 -9.85 -16.07
N CYS A 4 0.93 -8.91 -15.76
CA CYS A 4 0.22 -8.87 -14.48
C CYS A 4 -1.15 -9.57 -14.60
N ALA A 5 -1.37 -10.63 -13.83
CA ALA A 5 -2.64 -11.37 -13.82
C ALA A 5 -3.83 -10.44 -13.52
N THR A 6 -3.71 -9.58 -12.50
CA THR A 6 -4.73 -8.57 -12.17
C THR A 6 -4.99 -7.61 -13.33
N GLY A 7 -3.94 -7.24 -14.07
CA GLY A 7 -4.06 -6.38 -15.25
C GLY A 7 -4.91 -7.00 -16.36
N THR A 8 -4.97 -8.34 -16.46
CA THR A 8 -5.81 -9.05 -17.44
C THR A 8 -7.29 -9.13 -17.04
N MET A 9 -7.61 -8.97 -15.76
CA MET A 9 -8.98 -9.01 -15.25
C MET A 9 -9.75 -7.70 -15.48
N GLY A 10 -9.03 -6.59 -15.71
CA GLY A 10 -9.60 -5.26 -15.77
C GLY A 10 -9.89 -4.64 -14.39
N ALA A 11 -10.19 -3.34 -14.37
CA ALA A 11 -10.52 -2.62 -13.14
C ALA A 11 -12.02 -2.73 -12.84
N LEU A 12 -12.35 -3.24 -11.65
CA LEU A 12 -13.75 -3.38 -11.19
C LEU A 12 -14.21 -2.16 -10.40
N GLN A 13 -13.47 -1.81 -9.35
CA GLN A 13 -13.75 -0.68 -8.47
C GLN A 13 -12.49 -0.23 -7.74
N GLN A 14 -12.52 0.99 -7.23
CA GLN A 14 -11.50 1.49 -6.30
C GLN A 14 -11.91 1.13 -4.87
N LEU A 15 -10.93 0.69 -4.07
CA LEU A 15 -11.16 0.45 -2.64
C LEU A 15 -11.24 1.78 -1.89
N SER A 16 -12.14 1.86 -0.93
CA SER A 16 -12.13 2.90 0.09
C SER A 16 -10.92 2.73 1.03
N SER A 17 -10.53 3.82 1.69
CA SER A 17 -9.51 3.79 2.73
C SER A 17 -9.85 2.84 3.87
N ALA A 18 -11.13 2.66 4.18
CA ALA A 18 -11.59 1.67 5.16
C ALA A 18 -11.25 0.24 4.71
N GLU A 19 -11.57 -0.14 3.47
CA GLU A 19 -11.24 -1.47 2.92
C GLU A 19 -9.73 -1.71 2.79
N ILE A 20 -8.94 -0.66 2.55
CA ILE A 20 -7.47 -0.74 2.56
C ILE A 20 -6.97 -1.02 3.99
N LEU A 21 -7.46 -0.27 4.98
CA LEU A 21 -7.07 -0.43 6.39
C LEU A 21 -7.55 -1.77 6.97
N GLU A 22 -8.71 -2.26 6.54
CA GLU A 22 -9.29 -3.53 6.97
C GLU A 22 -8.36 -4.71 6.67
N GLN A 23 -7.66 -4.70 5.52
CA GLN A 23 -6.67 -5.73 5.20
C GLN A 23 -5.55 -5.81 6.24
N VAL A 24 -5.09 -4.65 6.71
CA VAL A 24 -4.03 -4.57 7.74
C VAL A 24 -4.56 -5.00 9.11
N TRP A 25 -5.81 -4.65 9.41
CA TRP A 25 -6.48 -5.09 10.62
C TRP A 25 -6.64 -6.62 10.66
N HIS A 26 -7.16 -7.24 9.59
CA HIS A 26 -7.29 -8.70 9.48
C HIS A 26 -5.94 -9.40 9.63
N ALA A 27 -4.89 -8.89 8.97
CA ALA A 27 -3.54 -9.45 9.09
C ALA A 27 -3.00 -9.37 10.54
N LYS A 28 -3.13 -8.22 11.21
CA LYS A 28 -2.72 -8.07 12.61
C LYS A 28 -3.52 -8.99 13.55
N THR A 29 -4.83 -9.12 13.34
CA THR A 29 -5.69 -9.99 14.15
C THR A 29 -5.32 -11.46 13.98
N ALA A 30 -5.11 -11.92 12.76
CA ALA A 30 -4.70 -13.30 12.49
C ALA A 30 -3.36 -13.64 13.16
N LEU A 31 -2.38 -12.72 13.12
CA LEU A 31 -1.08 -12.91 13.77
C LEU A 31 -1.18 -12.94 15.30
N ARG A 32 -2.05 -12.12 15.90
CA ARG A 32 -2.30 -12.16 17.35
C ARG A 32 -2.89 -13.50 17.79
N LEU A 33 -3.82 -14.06 17.02
CA LEU A 33 -4.41 -15.36 17.33
C LEU A 33 -3.36 -16.48 17.24
N SER A 34 -2.44 -16.43 16.27
CA SER A 34 -1.35 -17.41 16.18
C SER A 34 -0.34 -17.30 17.34
N ASP A 35 -0.15 -16.10 17.88
CA ASP A 35 0.68 -15.89 19.06
C ASP A 35 0.09 -16.56 20.31
N GLU A 36 -1.24 -16.53 20.47
CA GLU A 36 -1.96 -17.24 21.53
C GLU A 36 -1.85 -18.77 21.42
N GLU A 37 -1.68 -19.28 20.19
CA GLU A 37 -1.47 -20.71 19.89
C GLU A 37 0.00 -21.17 20.04
N GLY A 38 0.90 -20.29 20.49
CA GLY A 38 2.30 -20.61 20.79
C GLY A 38 3.29 -20.42 19.64
N VAL A 39 2.87 -19.79 18.53
CA VAL A 39 3.76 -19.37 17.44
C VAL A 39 4.25 -17.94 17.72
N ALA A 40 5.53 -17.73 17.99
CA ALA A 40 6.00 -16.49 18.62
C ALA A 40 5.85 -15.18 17.81
N GLY A 41 5.18 -14.19 18.39
CA GLY A 41 5.49 -12.74 18.40
C GLY A 41 5.60 -12.04 17.04
N VAL A 42 4.89 -12.51 16.02
CA VAL A 42 5.02 -11.96 14.66
C VAL A 42 4.14 -10.72 14.52
N GLU A 43 4.76 -9.56 14.29
CA GLU A 43 4.06 -8.30 14.08
C GLU A 43 4.20 -7.79 12.64
N VAL A 44 3.17 -7.10 12.16
CA VAL A 44 3.23 -6.34 10.90
C VAL A 44 4.19 -5.15 11.09
N ARG A 45 5.42 -5.29 10.57
CA ARG A 45 6.48 -4.27 10.68
C ARG A 45 6.63 -3.39 9.45
N ASN A 46 6.17 -3.83 8.28
CA ASN A 46 6.25 -3.06 7.04
C ASN A 46 4.99 -3.30 6.20
N ILE A 47 4.59 -2.28 5.45
CA ILE A 47 3.46 -2.33 4.53
C ILE A 47 3.93 -1.92 3.15
N VAL A 48 3.57 -2.69 2.13
CA VAL A 48 3.87 -2.38 0.73
C VAL A 48 2.57 -2.36 -0.07
N PHE A 49 2.29 -1.24 -0.75
CA PHE A 49 1.16 -1.12 -1.66
C PHE A 49 1.55 -1.76 -3.01
N MET A 50 1.59 -3.08 -3.03
CA MET A 50 1.93 -3.93 -4.18
C MET A 50 0.93 -5.08 -4.38
N GLY A 51 -0.28 -4.91 -3.85
CA GLY A 51 -1.40 -5.82 -4.09
C GLY A 51 -2.03 -5.59 -5.46
N MET A 52 -3.34 -5.81 -5.54
CA MET A 52 -4.11 -5.58 -6.76
C MET A 52 -4.39 -4.09 -6.99
N GLY A 53 -4.18 -3.62 -8.22
CA GLY A 53 -4.47 -2.24 -8.65
C GLY A 53 -3.24 -1.31 -8.70
N GLU A 54 -3.46 -0.07 -9.16
CA GLU A 54 -2.46 0.99 -9.20
C GLU A 54 -2.76 2.03 -8.11
N PRO A 55 -1.94 2.12 -7.05
CA PRO A 55 -2.20 3.00 -5.91
C PRO A 55 -2.43 4.47 -6.29
N LEU A 56 -1.69 5.00 -7.28
CA LEU A 56 -1.80 6.42 -7.65
C LEU A 56 -3.04 6.72 -8.51
N ASP A 57 -3.77 5.71 -8.98
CA ASP A 57 -5.12 5.89 -9.55
C ASP A 57 -6.19 6.05 -8.47
N ASN A 58 -5.87 5.67 -7.22
CA ASN A 58 -6.72 5.82 -6.05
C ASN A 58 -6.11 6.75 -4.99
N MET A 59 -5.45 7.82 -5.44
CA MET A 59 -4.62 8.69 -4.60
C MET A 59 -5.31 9.16 -3.32
N SER A 60 -6.58 9.60 -3.41
CA SER A 60 -7.33 10.12 -2.26
C SER A 60 -7.46 9.07 -1.14
N GLU A 61 -7.95 7.88 -1.49
CA GLU A 61 -8.15 6.81 -0.51
C GLU A 61 -6.83 6.24 0.00
N VAL A 62 -5.80 6.16 -0.86
CA VAL A 62 -4.46 5.78 -0.43
C VAL A 62 -3.91 6.78 0.59
N LEU A 63 -4.04 8.09 0.37
CA LEU A 63 -3.59 9.10 1.33
C LEU A 63 -4.36 9.03 2.65
N HIS A 64 -5.68 8.80 2.61
CA HIS A 64 -6.47 8.57 3.82
C HIS A 64 -6.03 7.32 4.58
N ALA A 65 -5.78 6.20 3.86
CA ALA A 65 -5.25 4.99 4.47
C ALA A 65 -3.85 5.23 5.07
N LEU A 66 -2.95 5.94 4.39
CA LEU A 66 -1.63 6.29 4.92
C LEU A 66 -1.72 7.10 6.21
N ARG A 67 -2.66 8.06 6.30
CA ARG A 67 -2.94 8.77 7.55
C ARG A 67 -3.41 7.82 8.64
N GLY A 68 -4.31 6.89 8.32
CA GLY A 68 -4.78 5.84 9.23
C GLY A 68 -3.64 4.97 9.77
N LEU A 69 -2.80 4.46 8.87
CA LEU A 69 -1.66 3.60 9.19
C LEU A 69 -0.63 4.30 10.09
N THR A 70 -0.42 5.59 9.88
CA THR A 70 0.59 6.38 10.60
C THR A 70 0.06 7.07 11.85
N HIS A 71 -1.25 7.02 12.10
CA HIS A 71 -1.85 7.63 13.28
C HIS A 71 -1.56 6.81 14.54
N GLN A 72 -1.09 7.47 15.59
CA GLN A 72 -0.68 6.85 16.86
C GLN A 72 -1.81 6.09 17.55
N ALA A 73 -3.03 6.65 17.52
CA ALA A 73 -4.20 6.00 18.12
C ALA A 73 -4.82 4.88 17.27
N MET A 74 -4.28 4.61 16.07
CA MET A 74 -4.77 3.56 15.18
C MET A 74 -3.71 2.46 15.04
N PHE A 75 -2.91 2.51 13.98
CA PHE A 75 -1.95 1.44 13.69
C PHE A 75 -0.53 1.74 14.15
N ASP A 76 -0.22 3.01 14.44
CA ASP A 76 1.07 3.52 14.92
C ASP A 76 2.30 3.04 14.11
N LEU A 77 2.14 2.93 12.79
CA LEU A 77 3.26 2.56 11.91
C LEU A 77 4.05 3.79 11.50
N GLY A 78 5.36 3.77 11.75
CA GLY A 78 6.24 4.81 11.23
C GLY A 78 6.21 4.84 9.69
N ALA A 79 5.94 6.00 9.09
CA ALA A 79 5.80 6.17 7.64
C ALA A 79 6.95 5.57 6.80
N LYS A 80 8.18 5.53 7.34
CA LYS A 80 9.37 4.91 6.72
C LYS A 80 9.26 3.40 6.49
N HIS A 81 8.30 2.76 7.16
CA HIS A 81 7.98 1.33 7.01
C HIS A 81 6.90 1.07 5.97
N ILE A 82 6.41 2.12 5.31
CA ILE A 82 5.38 2.05 4.29
C ILE A 82 6.00 2.37 2.94
N THR A 83 5.76 1.52 1.94
CA THR A 83 6.19 1.73 0.56
C THR A 83 4.96 1.79 -0.34
N VAL A 84 4.84 2.87 -1.12
CA VAL A 84 3.85 3.00 -2.18
C VAL A 84 4.52 2.67 -3.51
N SER A 85 4.01 1.66 -4.23
CA SER A 85 4.48 1.32 -5.57
C SER A 85 3.62 1.97 -6.63
N THR A 86 4.21 2.27 -7.80
CA THR A 86 3.47 2.73 -8.97
C THR A 86 4.12 2.21 -10.25
N VAL A 87 3.31 1.88 -11.27
CA VAL A 87 3.80 1.55 -12.63
C VAL A 87 4.19 2.78 -13.46
N GLY A 88 4.30 3.95 -12.81
CA GLY A 88 4.62 5.21 -13.46
C GLY A 88 3.38 6.03 -13.77
N ALA A 89 2.53 6.25 -12.76
CA ALA A 89 1.57 7.34 -12.85
C ALA A 89 2.31 8.66 -13.13
N THR A 90 1.63 9.64 -13.74
CA THR A 90 2.25 10.87 -14.22
C THR A 90 3.22 11.49 -13.20
N THR A 91 4.29 12.13 -13.68
CA THR A 91 5.27 12.81 -12.81
C THR A 91 4.59 13.77 -11.81
N SER A 92 3.44 14.35 -12.17
CA SER A 92 2.62 15.16 -11.26
C SER A 92 2.05 14.37 -10.07
N LYS A 93 1.49 13.17 -10.29
CA LYS A 93 0.97 12.30 -9.22
C LYS A 93 2.09 11.84 -8.29
N ILE A 94 3.26 11.50 -8.84
CA ILE A 94 4.43 11.12 -8.02
C ILE A 94 4.88 12.28 -7.12
N ARG A 95 4.98 13.49 -7.69
CA ARG A 95 5.30 14.71 -6.90
C ARG A 95 4.25 14.99 -5.84
N GLN A 96 2.97 14.87 -6.19
CA GLN A 96 1.86 15.04 -5.26
C GLN A 96 1.95 14.05 -4.08
N LEU A 97 2.30 12.78 -4.33
CA LEU A 97 2.55 11.82 -3.25
C LEU A 97 3.71 12.27 -2.36
N ALA A 98 4.81 12.73 -2.95
CA ALA A 98 5.96 13.22 -2.20
C ALA A 98 5.61 14.44 -1.33
N ASP A 99 4.77 15.34 -1.82
CA ASP A 99 4.34 16.53 -1.07
C ASP A 99 3.38 16.17 0.08
N LEU A 100 2.44 15.25 -0.17
CA LEU A 100 1.37 14.92 0.78
C LEU A 100 1.75 13.79 1.76
N ALA A 101 2.75 12.98 1.43
CA ALA A 101 3.22 11.86 2.25
C ALA A 101 4.77 11.75 2.23
N PRO A 102 5.52 12.80 2.61
CA PRO A 102 6.97 12.93 2.34
C PRO A 102 7.89 11.87 2.96
N LYS A 103 7.39 11.07 3.91
CA LYS A 103 8.18 10.05 4.62
C LYS A 103 7.90 8.62 4.17
N VAL A 104 6.90 8.41 3.29
CA VAL A 104 6.65 7.08 2.72
C VAL A 104 7.69 6.80 1.64
N LYS A 105 8.07 5.53 1.49
CA LYS A 105 8.97 5.11 0.42
C LYS A 105 8.19 5.05 -0.89
N LEU A 106 8.84 5.40 -1.98
CA LEU A 106 8.33 5.22 -3.34
C LEU A 106 9.06 4.03 -3.98
N ALA A 107 8.31 3.12 -4.59
CA ALA A 107 8.84 2.12 -5.52
C ALA A 107 8.29 2.41 -6.92
N LEU A 108 9.15 2.32 -7.94
CA LEU A 108 8.78 2.52 -9.34
C LEU A 108 8.90 1.20 -10.10
N SER A 109 7.78 0.71 -10.62
CA SER A 109 7.68 -0.50 -11.43
C SER A 109 7.97 -0.18 -12.90
N LEU A 110 9.25 -0.16 -13.27
CA LEU A 110 9.71 0.29 -14.58
C LEU A 110 9.60 -0.78 -15.69
N HIS A 111 10.03 -2.01 -15.41
CA HIS A 111 9.95 -3.19 -16.29
C HIS A 111 10.55 -3.11 -17.71
N GLY A 112 11.15 -1.99 -18.11
CA GLY A 112 11.87 -1.83 -19.37
C GLY A 112 12.99 -0.79 -19.25
N ALA A 113 14.16 -1.07 -19.85
CA ALA A 113 15.29 -0.15 -19.85
C ALA A 113 15.25 0.87 -21.01
N THR A 114 14.33 0.67 -21.95
CA THR A 114 14.12 1.49 -23.15
C THR A 114 12.62 1.65 -23.39
N GLN A 115 12.25 2.75 -24.05
CA GLN A 115 10.88 2.93 -24.51
C GLN A 115 10.65 2.11 -25.79
N PRO A 116 9.57 1.31 -25.87
CA PRO A 116 9.19 0.62 -27.11
C PRO A 116 8.67 1.59 -28.17
#